data_AF-A0A660KPN4-F1
#
_entry.id   AF-A0A660KPN4-F1
#
_cell.length_a   1.000
_cell.length_b   1.000
_cell.length_c   1.000
_cell.angle_alpha   90.00
_cell.angle_beta   90.00
_cell.angle_gamma   90.00
#
_symmetry.space_group_name_H-M   'P 1'
#
loop_
_entity.id
_entity.type
_entity.pdbx_description
1 polymer ?
#
loop_
_entity_poly.entity_id
_entity_poly.type
_entity_poly.pdbx_seq_one_letter_code
_entity_poly.pdbx_strand_id
1 'polypeptide(L)'
;MASLSSCPKFVSHDPRVPSKVHHHSHNSNVFFPNLSHSGLGFGISQHGSHTKMRTLRSSNHSEALVDDSTAQISDVPNLSCLEAIERLKTNRETQKGKQQFLAMYSSVFGGITTDPAAMVIPIDDHMVHRGHGVFDTAAIVDGHLYELDQHLDRILRSASMAKIELPYNRERIRRILIQTVSASKCRKGSLRYWLSAGPGDFQLSPSACHQPALYAVVIQDQSPFDSKGIRVITSSIPIKPPQFATMKNVNYLPNVLSKMEADENGAYAAIWLDSDGFVAEGPNMNVAFVTKQKELIMPSFDYILSGCTAKRVLTLAAELVREGKLGEIKVRNVTVEEGKEADEMMLIGSGVLVRPVVQWDEQVIGNGKEGPVALSLLNLIIEDMKSGPPKVRVPVPY
;
A
#
# COMPACT_ATOMS: atom_id res chain seq x y z
N MET A 1 44.07 11.71 -30.37
CA MET A 1 45.23 12.61 -30.62
C MET A 1 44.72 13.82 -31.38
N ALA A 2 45.25 15.01 -31.05
CA ALA A 2 44.79 16.37 -31.40
C ALA A 2 43.52 16.81 -30.64
N SER A 3 43.40 18.02 -30.06
CA SER A 3 44.31 19.14 -29.83
C SER A 3 43.57 20.17 -28.94
N LEU A 4 44.19 20.54 -27.81
CA LEU A 4 44.24 21.87 -27.17
C LEU A 4 43.06 22.85 -27.29
N SER A 5 42.52 23.33 -26.15
CA SER A 5 42.78 24.71 -25.64
C SER A 5 41.82 25.17 -24.51
N SER A 6 42.43 25.70 -23.45
CA SER A 6 42.02 26.83 -22.57
C SER A 6 40.72 26.79 -21.74
N CYS A 7 40.91 26.79 -20.41
CA CYS A 7 40.01 27.42 -19.43
C CYS A 7 40.22 28.94 -19.38
N PRO A 8 39.28 29.67 -18.76
CA PRO A 8 39.69 30.52 -17.63
C PRO A 8 38.81 30.36 -16.37
N LYS A 9 39.46 30.67 -15.25
CA LYS A 9 39.00 30.63 -13.86
C LYS A 9 37.90 31.66 -13.57
N PHE A 10 36.98 31.33 -12.66
CA PHE A 10 36.27 32.34 -11.86
C PHE A 10 36.42 32.05 -10.36
N VAL A 11 36.49 33.16 -9.63
CA VAL A 11 37.03 33.37 -8.30
C VAL A 11 35.94 33.23 -7.23
N SER A 12 36.33 32.68 -6.09
CA SER A 12 35.59 32.59 -4.83
C SER A 12 35.40 33.96 -4.17
N HIS A 13 34.20 34.25 -3.64
CA HIS A 13 34.03 35.08 -2.44
C HIS A 13 32.69 34.82 -1.76
N ASP A 14 32.75 34.37 -0.51
CA ASP A 14 31.77 34.60 0.56
C ASP A 14 32.31 35.79 1.38
N PRO A 15 31.47 36.77 1.79
CA PRO A 15 31.17 36.84 3.22
C PRO A 15 29.78 37.44 3.61
N ARG A 16 29.20 36.82 4.64
CA ARG A 16 28.57 37.40 5.86
C ARG A 16 27.25 38.21 5.79
N VAL A 17 26.37 37.73 6.68
CA VAL A 17 25.15 38.29 7.32
C VAL A 17 25.26 39.77 7.76
N PRO A 18 24.12 40.50 7.78
CA PRO A 18 23.67 41.08 9.06
C PRO A 18 22.17 40.87 9.34
N SER A 19 21.88 40.73 10.63
CA SER A 19 20.57 40.70 11.27
C SER A 19 19.91 42.09 11.33
N LYS A 20 18.58 42.15 11.30
CA LYS A 20 17.80 43.11 12.10
C LYS A 20 16.36 42.66 12.33
N VAL A 21 15.99 42.79 13.58
CA VAL A 21 14.72 42.49 14.25
C VAL A 21 13.70 43.59 13.96
N HIS A 22 12.44 43.23 13.73
CA HIS A 22 11.31 44.09 14.10
C HIS A 22 10.18 43.25 14.70
N HIS A 23 9.86 43.58 15.96
CA HIS A 23 8.64 43.22 16.64
C HIS A 23 7.43 43.81 15.92
N HIS A 24 6.36 43.02 15.75
CA HIS A 24 5.01 43.49 16.06
C HIS A 24 4.09 42.31 16.40
N SER A 25 3.56 42.39 17.61
CA SER A 25 2.46 41.61 18.17
C SER A 25 1.14 41.94 17.47
N HIS A 26 0.35 40.92 17.10
CA HIS A 26 -1.10 41.01 17.21
C HIS A 26 -1.71 39.65 17.53
N ASN A 27 -2.31 39.61 18.72
CA ASN A 27 -3.32 38.66 19.17
C ASN A 27 -4.56 38.74 18.26
N SER A 28 -5.11 37.59 17.92
CA SER A 28 -6.56 37.44 17.68
C SER A 28 -6.99 36.03 18.05
N ASN A 29 -7.39 35.89 19.31
CA ASN A 29 -8.27 34.82 19.78
C ASN A 29 -9.61 34.94 19.07
N VAL A 30 -10.07 33.87 18.42
CA VAL A 30 -11.47 33.73 18.00
C VAL A 30 -12.13 32.72 18.93
N PHE A 31 -12.96 33.25 19.82
CA PHE A 31 -13.90 32.54 20.67
C PHE A 31 -15.08 32.03 19.84
N PHE A 32 -15.49 30.76 20.04
CA PHE A 32 -16.81 30.28 19.68
C PHE A 32 -17.71 30.26 20.93
N PRO A 33 -18.94 30.81 20.87
CA PRO A 33 -19.85 30.80 22.02
C PRO A 33 -20.71 29.53 22.07
N ASN A 34 -20.89 29.02 23.29
CA ASN A 34 -21.95 28.08 23.66
C ASN A 34 -23.33 28.72 23.45
N LEU A 35 -24.26 27.97 22.86
CA LEU A 35 -25.70 28.22 22.95
C LEU A 35 -26.42 26.95 23.37
N SER A 36 -26.89 26.99 24.61
CA SER A 36 -27.90 26.11 25.19
C SER A 36 -29.31 26.57 24.80
N HIS A 37 -30.21 25.63 24.50
CA HIS A 37 -31.64 25.84 24.64
C HIS A 37 -32.36 24.57 25.13
N SER A 38 -33.10 24.73 26.24
CA SER A 38 -34.38 24.13 26.66
C SER A 38 -35.07 23.18 25.67
N GLY A 39 -35.68 22.05 26.03
CA GLY A 39 -36.39 21.68 27.27
C GLY A 39 -37.90 21.52 26.98
N LEU A 40 -38.47 20.32 27.21
CA LEU A 40 -39.90 19.94 27.34
C LEU A 40 -39.95 18.38 27.33
N GLY A 41 -40.61 17.61 28.20
CA GLY A 41 -41.45 17.81 29.37
C GLY A 41 -42.10 16.46 29.79
N PHE A 42 -42.41 16.31 31.09
CA PHE A 42 -43.42 15.42 31.74
C PHE A 42 -43.37 13.88 31.53
N GLY A 43 -43.56 12.98 32.52
CA GLY A 43 -43.90 13.04 33.95
C GLY A 43 -44.36 11.66 34.49
N ILE A 44 -44.48 11.55 35.83
CA ILE A 44 -45.33 10.63 36.65
C ILE A 44 -44.73 9.21 36.96
N SER A 45 -44.28 8.93 38.20
CA SER A 45 -44.97 8.35 39.41
C SER A 45 -45.26 6.83 39.28
N GLN A 46 -45.16 5.90 40.24
CA GLN A 46 -45.18 5.93 41.70
C GLN A 46 -44.84 4.52 42.31
N HIS A 47 -44.34 4.52 43.56
CA HIS A 47 -44.56 3.60 44.72
C HIS A 47 -44.34 2.06 44.73
N GLY A 48 -43.79 1.61 45.87
CA GLY A 48 -44.05 0.30 46.48
C GLY A 48 -43.09 -0.08 47.63
N SER A 49 -43.47 0.17 48.89
CA SER A 49 -42.75 -0.26 50.10
C SER A 49 -43.18 -1.65 50.56
N HIS A 50 -42.32 -2.42 51.25
CA HIS A 50 -42.76 -3.29 52.36
C HIS A 50 -41.64 -3.63 53.35
N THR A 51 -41.97 -3.47 54.62
CA THR A 51 -41.18 -3.77 55.84
C THR A 51 -41.58 -5.14 56.40
N LYS A 52 -40.65 -5.94 56.95
CA LYS A 52 -40.91 -6.76 58.16
C LYS A 52 -39.66 -7.35 58.84
N MET A 53 -39.89 -7.70 60.10
CA MET A 53 -38.99 -7.80 61.25
C MET A 53 -38.42 -9.21 61.53
N ARG A 54 -37.18 -9.23 62.06
CA ARG A 54 -36.72 -9.86 63.32
C ARG A 54 -36.55 -11.39 63.43
N THR A 55 -35.30 -11.82 63.66
CA THR A 55 -34.96 -12.89 64.63
C THR A 55 -33.50 -12.82 65.08
N LEU A 56 -33.29 -12.82 66.40
CA LEU A 56 -32.00 -12.99 67.10
C LEU A 56 -31.76 -14.49 67.35
N ARG A 57 -30.54 -15.00 67.14
CA ARG A 57 -29.96 -16.11 67.95
C ARG A 57 -28.45 -16.29 67.77
N SER A 58 -27.79 -16.21 68.93
CA SER A 58 -26.57 -16.87 69.44
C SER A 58 -25.27 -16.94 68.62
N SER A 59 -24.29 -16.26 69.20
CA SER A 59 -22.85 -16.50 69.24
C SER A 59 -22.36 -17.95 69.20
N ASN A 60 -21.43 -18.23 68.29
CA ASN A 60 -20.03 -18.62 68.59
C ASN A 60 -19.40 -19.14 67.30
N HIS A 61 -18.38 -18.45 66.77
CA HIS A 61 -17.10 -19.06 66.42
C HIS A 61 -16.16 -18.03 65.77
N SER A 62 -15.02 -17.88 66.45
CA SER A 62 -13.69 -17.75 65.85
C SER A 62 -13.42 -16.56 64.94
N GLU A 63 -12.75 -15.55 65.51
CA GLU A 63 -11.89 -14.64 64.77
C GLU A 63 -10.90 -15.45 63.91
N ALA A 64 -11.14 -15.47 62.61
CA ALA A 64 -10.13 -15.78 61.61
C ALA A 64 -10.03 -14.54 60.72
N LEU A 65 -8.82 -13.99 60.73
CA LEU A 65 -8.36 -12.81 60.01
C LEU A 65 -8.92 -12.75 58.59
N VAL A 66 -9.69 -11.70 58.33
CA VAL A 66 -10.00 -11.25 56.98
C VAL A 66 -8.73 -10.61 56.44
N ASP A 67 -7.91 -11.38 55.73
CA ASP A 67 -7.00 -10.81 54.75
C ASP A 67 -7.72 -10.84 53.40
N ASP A 68 -8.60 -9.85 53.21
CA ASP A 68 -9.28 -9.60 51.94
C ASP A 68 -8.29 -8.93 50.97
N SER A 69 -7.23 -9.66 50.63
CA SER A 69 -6.51 -9.39 49.40
C SER A 69 -7.31 -10.05 48.28
N THR A 70 -8.33 -9.34 47.82
CA THR A 70 -8.91 -9.53 46.50
C THR A 70 -7.82 -9.27 45.47
N ALA A 71 -6.96 -10.27 45.26
CA ALA A 71 -6.08 -10.35 44.12
C ALA A 71 -7.01 -10.29 42.90
N GLN A 72 -7.07 -9.13 42.26
CA GLN A 72 -7.73 -8.99 40.98
C GLN A 72 -7.16 -10.06 40.06
N ILE A 73 -7.96 -11.08 39.76
CA ILE A 73 -7.62 -12.06 38.74
C ILE A 73 -7.59 -11.24 37.45
N SER A 74 -6.38 -10.95 36.95
CA SER A 74 -6.22 -10.32 35.65
C SER A 74 -6.74 -11.29 34.60
N ASP A 75 -7.84 -10.94 33.94
CA ASP A 75 -8.41 -11.72 32.82
C ASP A 75 -7.45 -11.82 31.62
N VAL A 76 -6.38 -11.02 31.62
CA VAL A 76 -5.32 -11.04 30.61
C VAL A 76 -4.07 -11.72 31.19
N PRO A 77 -3.61 -12.86 30.62
CA PRO A 77 -2.44 -13.56 31.12
C PRO A 77 -1.13 -12.89 30.69
N ASN A 78 -0.15 -12.85 31.61
CA ASN A 78 1.24 -12.52 31.28
C ASN A 78 1.93 -13.76 30.71
N LEU A 79 2.37 -13.69 29.45
CA LEU A 79 2.97 -14.83 28.75
C LEU A 79 4.50 -14.75 28.78
N SER A 80 5.14 -15.89 28.99
CA SER A 80 6.54 -16.07 28.62
C SER A 80 6.72 -16.01 27.10
N CYS A 81 7.97 -15.79 26.66
CA CYS A 81 8.32 -15.79 25.24
C CYS A 81 7.91 -17.09 24.53
N LEU A 82 8.13 -18.25 25.17
CA LEU A 82 7.78 -19.55 24.62
C LEU A 82 6.26 -19.71 24.48
N GLU A 83 5.49 -19.31 25.50
CA GLU A 83 4.03 -19.36 25.43
C GLU A 83 3.47 -18.44 24.34
N ALA A 84 4.05 -17.25 24.17
CA ALA A 84 3.66 -16.34 23.09
C ALA A 84 3.93 -16.94 21.70
N ILE A 85 5.12 -17.53 21.49
CA ILE A 85 5.47 -18.20 20.23
C ILE A 85 4.54 -19.37 19.94
N GLU A 86 4.24 -20.20 20.96
CA GLU A 86 3.35 -21.34 20.79
C GLU A 86 1.93 -20.88 20.42
N ARG A 87 1.42 -19.83 21.09
CA ARG A 87 0.12 -19.24 20.74
C ARG A 87 0.10 -18.65 19.33
N LEU A 88 1.20 -18.04 18.86
CA LEU A 88 1.31 -17.55 17.48
C LEU A 88 1.24 -18.71 16.48
N LYS A 89 1.89 -19.84 16.76
CA LYS A 89 1.80 -21.05 15.93
C LYS A 89 0.39 -21.60 15.87
N THR A 90 -0.25 -21.82 17.02
CA THR A 90 -1.65 -22.28 17.08
C THR A 90 -2.59 -21.33 16.34
N ASN A 91 -2.41 -20.01 16.50
CA ASN A 91 -3.20 -19.00 15.80
C ASN A 91 -3.04 -19.10 14.27
N ARG A 92 -1.82 -19.34 13.78
CA ARG A 92 -1.56 -19.51 12.34
C ARG A 92 -2.17 -20.79 11.79
N GLU A 93 -2.13 -21.89 12.52
CA GLU A 93 -2.74 -23.16 12.09
C GLU A 93 -4.27 -23.07 11.94
N THR A 94 -4.91 -22.26 12.79
CA THR A 94 -6.38 -22.06 12.77
C THR A 94 -6.83 -21.11 11.66
N GLN A 95 -5.98 -20.20 11.18
CA GLN A 95 -6.29 -19.25 10.12
C GLN A 95 -5.98 -19.81 8.72
N LYS A 96 -6.96 -20.44 8.08
CA LYS A 96 -6.85 -20.88 6.68
C LYS A 96 -7.31 -19.78 5.71
N GLY A 97 -6.38 -18.92 5.32
CA GLY A 97 -6.59 -17.94 4.24
C GLY A 97 -6.53 -18.58 2.84
N LYS A 98 -7.08 -17.88 1.83
CA LYS A 98 -6.94 -18.29 0.42
C LYS A 98 -5.50 -18.15 -0.10
N GLN A 99 -4.75 -17.19 0.45
CA GLN A 99 -3.33 -16.96 0.13
C GLN A 99 -2.43 -17.69 1.12
N GLN A 100 -1.34 -18.26 0.61
CA GLN A 100 -0.34 -18.93 1.43
C GLN A 100 0.95 -18.10 1.47
N PHE A 101 1.47 -17.86 2.67
CA PHE A 101 2.76 -17.21 2.89
C PHE A 101 3.83 -18.29 3.04
N LEU A 102 4.78 -18.35 2.10
CA LEU A 102 5.69 -19.48 1.96
C LEU A 102 7.09 -19.23 2.53
N ALA A 103 7.55 -17.99 2.50
CA ALA A 103 8.82 -17.59 3.10
C ALA A 103 8.80 -16.10 3.44
N MET A 104 9.52 -15.73 4.49
CA MET A 104 9.82 -14.35 4.82
C MET A 104 11.30 -14.14 5.11
N TYR A 105 11.89 -13.13 4.50
CA TYR A 105 13.17 -12.56 4.95
C TYR A 105 12.93 -11.40 5.91
N SER A 106 13.75 -11.30 6.94
CA SER A 106 13.84 -10.13 7.82
C SER A 106 15.29 -9.79 8.10
N SER A 107 15.69 -8.54 7.89
CA SER A 107 17.00 -8.06 8.31
C SER A 107 17.12 -7.92 9.84
N VAL A 108 15.99 -7.85 10.56
CA VAL A 108 16.00 -7.72 12.04
C VAL A 108 16.56 -8.97 12.71
N PHE A 109 16.10 -10.16 12.29
CA PHE A 109 16.70 -11.42 12.75
C PHE A 109 17.76 -11.97 11.76
N GLY A 110 17.98 -11.30 10.63
CA GLY A 110 19.09 -11.56 9.71
C GLY A 110 18.94 -12.79 8.80
N GLY A 111 17.74 -13.30 8.58
CA GLY A 111 17.55 -14.59 7.88
C GLY A 111 16.22 -14.75 7.15
N ILE A 112 16.01 -15.95 6.59
CA ILE A 112 14.76 -16.38 5.96
C ILE A 112 14.08 -17.40 6.87
N THR A 113 12.79 -17.23 7.14
CA THR A 113 11.93 -18.23 7.79
C THR A 113 10.87 -18.74 6.82
N THR A 114 10.53 -20.02 6.89
CA THR A 114 9.37 -20.62 6.21
C THR A 114 8.24 -20.93 7.18
N ASP A 115 8.38 -20.61 8.46
CA ASP A 115 7.34 -20.74 9.48
C ASP A 115 6.47 -19.48 9.49
N PRO A 116 5.19 -19.54 9.09
CA PRO A 116 4.27 -18.39 9.07
C PRO A 116 4.06 -17.73 10.44
N ALA A 117 4.30 -18.44 11.55
CA ALA A 117 4.20 -17.87 12.90
C ALA A 117 5.36 -16.92 13.22
N ALA A 118 6.53 -17.14 12.59
CA ALA A 118 7.70 -16.28 12.69
C ALA A 118 7.69 -15.13 11.67
N MET A 119 6.68 -15.06 10.80
CA MET A 119 6.52 -13.97 9.83
C MET A 119 5.88 -12.75 10.50
N VAL A 120 6.64 -12.13 11.40
CA VAL A 120 6.23 -10.99 12.23
C VAL A 120 7.17 -9.80 12.03
N ILE A 121 6.64 -8.60 12.26
CA ILE A 121 7.39 -7.34 12.24
C ILE A 121 7.43 -6.80 13.67
N PRO A 122 8.57 -6.25 14.14
CA PRO A 122 8.64 -5.61 15.45
C PRO A 122 7.64 -4.46 15.55
N ILE A 123 6.94 -4.36 16.69
CA ILE A 123 5.92 -3.33 16.92
C ILE A 123 6.52 -1.91 17.02
N ASP A 124 7.80 -1.84 17.40
CA ASP A 124 8.64 -0.65 17.50
C ASP A 124 9.31 -0.28 16.16
N ASP A 125 9.03 -1.00 15.08
CA ASP A 125 9.43 -0.59 13.73
C ASP A 125 8.61 0.62 13.28
N HIS A 126 9.29 1.70 12.90
CA HIS A 126 8.66 2.99 12.55
C HIS A 126 7.65 2.88 11.41
N MET A 127 7.82 1.91 10.50
CA MET A 127 6.83 1.61 9.46
C MET A 127 5.47 1.20 10.05
N VAL A 128 5.46 0.48 11.17
CA VAL A 128 4.24 -0.06 11.81
C VAL A 128 3.46 1.05 12.51
N HIS A 129 4.12 1.88 13.32
CA HIS A 129 3.44 2.88 14.15
C HIS A 129 3.48 4.32 13.61
N ARG A 130 4.22 4.59 12.53
CA ARG A 130 4.28 5.91 11.86
C ARG A 130 4.11 5.87 10.34
N GLY A 131 4.10 4.69 9.71
CA GLY A 131 4.00 4.58 8.25
C GLY A 131 5.28 5.00 7.51
N HIS A 132 6.44 5.07 8.20
CA HIS A 132 7.73 5.42 7.59
C HIS A 132 8.38 4.21 6.90
N GLY A 133 7.72 3.76 5.83
CA GLY A 133 8.18 2.64 5.02
C GLY A 133 7.72 2.73 3.57
N VAL A 134 8.47 2.05 2.70
CA VAL A 134 8.16 1.87 1.29
C VAL A 134 8.12 0.40 0.92
N PHE A 135 7.42 0.05 -0.15
CA PHE A 135 7.31 -1.34 -0.56
C PHE A 135 7.19 -1.48 -2.07
N ASP A 136 7.47 -2.67 -2.56
CA ASP A 136 7.19 -3.04 -3.94
C ASP A 136 6.77 -4.52 -4.04
N THR A 137 6.34 -4.94 -5.22
CA THR A 137 5.86 -6.30 -5.49
C THR A 137 6.25 -6.72 -6.89
N ALA A 138 7.00 -7.81 -7.02
CA ALA A 138 7.30 -8.46 -8.29
C ALA A 138 6.49 -9.76 -8.42
N ALA A 139 5.98 -10.05 -9.62
CA ALA A 139 5.28 -11.30 -9.89
C ALA A 139 6.28 -12.46 -10.03
N ILE A 140 5.88 -13.65 -9.59
CA ILE A 140 6.59 -14.90 -9.80
C ILE A 140 5.79 -15.70 -10.82
N VAL A 141 6.38 -15.96 -11.99
CA VAL A 141 5.76 -16.71 -13.09
C VAL A 141 6.76 -17.70 -13.65
N ASP A 142 6.36 -18.97 -13.71
CA ASP A 142 7.16 -20.09 -14.23
C ASP A 142 8.61 -20.10 -13.70
N GLY A 143 8.75 -19.83 -12.40
CA GLY A 143 10.05 -19.81 -11.74
C GLY A 143 10.91 -18.57 -11.98
N HIS A 144 10.34 -17.50 -12.53
CA HIS A 144 11.03 -16.25 -12.79
C HIS A 144 10.38 -15.10 -12.02
N LEU A 145 11.19 -14.16 -11.55
CA LEU A 145 10.72 -12.87 -11.06
C LEU A 145 10.59 -11.91 -12.24
N TYR A 146 9.37 -11.46 -12.49
CA TYR A 146 9.06 -10.55 -13.60
C TYR A 146 9.37 -9.10 -13.22
N GLU A 147 10.09 -8.40 -14.10
CA GLU A 147 10.54 -7.01 -13.97
C GLU A 147 11.22 -6.67 -12.62
N LEU A 148 11.89 -7.65 -12.00
CA LEU A 148 12.49 -7.47 -10.66
C LEU A 148 13.41 -6.25 -10.58
N ASP A 149 14.26 -6.06 -11.59
CA ASP A 149 15.21 -4.96 -11.63
C ASP A 149 14.50 -3.60 -11.74
N GLN A 150 13.39 -3.51 -12.49
CA GLN A 150 12.57 -2.31 -12.61
C GLN A 150 11.83 -1.99 -11.31
N HIS A 151 11.30 -3.01 -10.64
CA HIS A 151 10.68 -2.89 -9.32
C HIS A 151 11.71 -2.48 -8.25
N LEU A 152 12.92 -3.03 -8.30
CA LEU A 152 14.03 -2.62 -7.44
C LEU A 152 14.40 -1.15 -7.65
N ASP A 153 14.54 -0.70 -8.89
CA ASP A 153 14.86 0.70 -9.16
C ASP A 153 13.76 1.62 -8.62
N ARG A 154 12.48 1.20 -8.65
CA ARG A 154 11.36 1.96 -8.11
C ARG A 154 11.33 2.00 -6.59
N ILE A 155 11.55 0.88 -5.89
CA ILE A 155 11.60 0.91 -4.42
C ILE A 155 12.75 1.77 -3.92
N LEU A 156 13.91 1.76 -4.59
CA LEU A 156 15.07 2.55 -4.20
C LEU A 156 14.82 4.05 -4.39
N ARG A 157 14.17 4.44 -5.49
CA ARG A 157 13.68 5.82 -5.65
C ARG A 157 12.68 6.20 -4.55
N SER A 158 11.74 5.31 -4.25
CA SER A 158 10.75 5.54 -3.18
C SER A 158 11.42 5.71 -1.81
N ALA A 159 12.41 4.87 -1.49
CA ALA A 159 13.18 4.96 -0.24
C ALA A 159 13.95 6.29 -0.16
N SER A 160 14.58 6.71 -1.26
CA SER A 160 15.25 8.01 -1.34
C SER A 160 14.28 9.17 -1.10
N MET A 161 13.09 9.14 -1.69
CA MET A 161 12.06 10.18 -1.47
C MET A 161 11.54 10.18 -0.02
N ALA A 162 11.41 8.99 0.58
CA ALA A 162 11.02 8.81 1.98
C ALA A 162 12.15 9.10 2.98
N LYS A 163 13.37 9.43 2.52
CA LYS A 163 14.56 9.56 3.37
C LYS A 163 14.83 8.31 4.23
N ILE A 164 14.61 7.13 3.66
CA ILE A 164 14.94 5.84 4.28
C ILE A 164 16.32 5.42 3.80
N GLU A 165 17.25 5.24 4.73
CA GLU A 165 18.56 4.69 4.44
C GLU A 165 18.44 3.22 4.01
N LEU A 166 19.38 2.76 3.17
CA LEU A 166 19.35 1.39 2.68
C LEU A 166 20.15 0.48 3.61
N PRO A 167 19.56 -0.62 4.13
CA PRO A 167 20.30 -1.56 4.97
C PRO A 167 21.41 -2.28 4.18
N TYR A 168 21.23 -2.39 2.86
CA TYR A 168 22.14 -3.06 1.95
C TYR A 168 22.19 -2.31 0.60
N ASN A 169 23.27 -2.51 -0.15
CA ASN A 169 23.32 -2.04 -1.54
C ASN A 169 22.33 -2.79 -2.44
N ARG A 170 22.01 -2.20 -3.60
CA ARG A 170 21.06 -2.74 -4.61
C ARG A 170 21.28 -4.22 -4.91
N GLU A 171 22.53 -4.61 -5.16
CA GLU A 171 22.87 -5.99 -5.54
C GLU A 171 22.65 -6.99 -4.40
N ARG A 172 22.93 -6.60 -3.16
CA ARG A 172 22.65 -7.43 -1.99
C ARG A 172 21.16 -7.54 -1.73
N ILE A 173 20.38 -6.46 -1.87
CA ILE A 173 18.90 -6.51 -1.79
C ILE A 173 18.38 -7.48 -2.85
N ARG A 174 18.80 -7.32 -4.11
CA ARG A 174 18.42 -8.20 -5.23
C ARG A 174 18.69 -9.68 -4.94
N ARG A 175 19.88 -10.01 -4.44
CA ARG A 175 20.23 -11.40 -4.07
C ARG A 175 19.34 -11.94 -2.95
N ILE A 176 19.10 -11.16 -1.89
CA ILE A 176 18.23 -11.54 -0.78
C ILE A 176 16.82 -11.86 -1.29
N LEU A 177 16.26 -10.99 -2.13
CA LEU A 177 14.94 -11.17 -2.74
C LEU A 177 14.85 -12.48 -3.53
N ILE A 178 15.84 -12.76 -4.40
CA ILE A 178 15.91 -14.00 -5.18
C ILE A 178 16.05 -15.22 -4.26
N GLN A 179 16.90 -15.17 -3.24
CA GLN A 179 17.09 -16.25 -2.27
C GLN A 179 15.83 -16.53 -1.44
N THR A 180 15.06 -15.48 -1.11
CA THR A 180 13.78 -15.63 -0.40
C THR A 180 12.77 -16.40 -1.25
N VAL A 181 12.70 -16.10 -2.55
CA VAL A 181 11.85 -16.86 -3.49
C VAL A 181 12.35 -18.28 -3.68
N SER A 182 13.66 -18.49 -3.82
CA SER A 182 14.27 -19.82 -3.90
C SER A 182 13.89 -20.69 -2.69
N ALA A 183 14.09 -20.19 -1.47
CA ALA A 183 13.76 -20.89 -0.22
C ALA A 183 12.27 -21.26 -0.11
N SER A 184 11.38 -20.43 -0.65
CA SER A 184 9.94 -20.69 -0.67
C SER A 184 9.49 -21.81 -1.62
N LYS A 185 10.34 -22.18 -2.59
CA LYS A 185 10.02 -23.06 -3.74
C LYS A 185 8.83 -22.60 -4.60
N CYS A 186 8.31 -21.39 -4.38
CA CYS A 186 7.16 -20.84 -5.09
C CYS A 186 7.50 -20.59 -6.57
N ARG A 187 6.74 -21.19 -7.50
CA ARG A 187 6.89 -20.96 -8.96
C ARG A 187 5.84 -20.03 -9.56
N LYS A 188 4.74 -19.78 -8.84
CA LYS A 188 3.61 -18.95 -9.24
C LYS A 188 3.07 -18.20 -8.03
N GLY A 189 3.12 -16.87 -8.06
CA GLY A 189 2.71 -16.02 -6.95
C GLY A 189 3.32 -14.63 -7.04
N SER A 190 3.66 -14.04 -5.90
CA SER A 190 4.31 -12.74 -5.84
C SER A 190 5.36 -12.68 -4.73
N LEU A 191 6.38 -11.87 -4.96
CA LEU A 191 7.33 -11.44 -3.95
C LEU A 191 7.00 -9.99 -3.59
N ARG A 192 6.56 -9.76 -2.35
CA ARG A 192 6.35 -8.42 -1.81
C ARG A 192 7.42 -8.09 -0.80
N TYR A 193 7.95 -6.87 -0.82
CA TYR A 193 9.07 -6.50 0.03
C TYR A 193 9.03 -5.03 0.42
N TRP A 194 9.60 -4.73 1.57
CA TRP A 194 9.54 -3.44 2.24
C TRP A 194 10.92 -2.96 2.66
N LEU A 195 11.12 -1.64 2.58
CA LEU A 195 12.20 -0.93 3.26
C LEU A 195 11.57 -0.03 4.32
N SER A 196 12.07 -0.11 5.55
CA SER A 196 11.61 0.68 6.69
C SER A 196 12.76 1.49 7.27
N ALA A 197 12.45 2.62 7.91
CA ALA A 197 13.38 3.32 8.82
C ALA A 197 13.83 2.42 9.99
N GLY A 198 13.03 1.41 10.35
CA GLY A 198 13.39 0.30 11.22
C GLY A 198 12.98 0.47 12.69
N PRO A 199 13.33 -0.52 13.55
CA PRO A 199 13.01 -0.51 14.98
C PRO A 199 13.69 0.63 15.74
N GLY A 200 12.95 1.29 16.63
CA GLY A 200 13.43 2.42 17.42
C GLY A 200 12.54 2.70 18.63
N ASP A 201 12.45 3.97 19.02
CA ASP A 201 11.45 4.41 19.98
C ASP A 201 10.13 4.79 19.30
N PHE A 202 9.12 5.12 20.11
CA PHE A 202 7.81 5.55 19.60
C PHE A 202 7.73 7.06 19.30
N GLN A 203 8.84 7.77 19.09
CA GLN A 203 8.78 9.19 18.75
C GLN A 203 8.42 9.40 17.27
N LEU A 204 8.21 10.67 16.90
CA LEU A 204 7.96 11.03 15.49
C LEU A 204 9.27 11.00 14.68
N SER A 205 10.38 11.44 15.28
CA SER A 205 11.69 11.45 14.64
C SER A 205 12.21 10.02 14.47
N PRO A 206 12.72 9.63 13.29
CA PRO A 206 13.37 8.33 13.10
C PRO A 206 14.82 8.31 13.63
N SER A 207 15.29 9.38 14.29
CA SER A 207 16.67 9.47 14.78
C SER A 207 17.05 8.43 15.84
N ALA A 208 16.06 7.85 16.52
CA ALA A 208 16.24 6.76 17.48
C ALA A 208 16.08 5.37 16.84
N CYS A 209 15.80 5.28 15.54
CA CYS A 209 15.81 3.99 14.83
C CYS A 209 17.25 3.47 14.78
N HIS A 210 17.43 2.22 15.22
CA HIS A 210 18.76 1.62 15.35
C HIS A 210 19.43 1.37 13.98
N GLN A 211 18.63 0.89 13.02
CA GLN A 211 19.05 0.61 11.64
C GLN A 211 17.83 0.47 10.74
N PRO A 212 17.91 0.85 9.46
CA PRO A 212 16.85 0.58 8.50
C PRO A 212 16.64 -0.94 8.33
N ALA A 213 15.42 -1.34 7.97
CA ALA A 213 15.06 -2.74 7.84
C ALA A 213 14.61 -3.10 6.42
N LEU A 214 14.96 -4.32 5.98
CA LEU A 214 14.45 -4.96 4.77
C LEU A 214 13.62 -6.17 5.18
N TYR A 215 12.38 -6.21 4.70
CA TYR A 215 11.48 -7.35 4.83
C TYR A 215 11.07 -7.83 3.45
N ALA A 216 10.89 -9.14 3.27
CA ALA A 216 10.33 -9.69 2.05
C ALA A 216 9.47 -10.90 2.35
N VAL A 217 8.32 -11.03 1.71
CA VAL A 217 7.39 -12.15 1.86
C VAL A 217 7.05 -12.72 0.49
N VAL A 218 7.10 -14.04 0.38
CA VAL A 218 6.63 -14.77 -0.80
C VAL A 218 5.22 -15.25 -0.55
N ILE A 219 4.32 -14.81 -1.43
CA ILE A 219 2.88 -15.07 -1.36
C ILE A 219 2.53 -15.96 -2.55
N GLN A 220 2.05 -17.17 -2.30
CA GLN A 220 1.53 -18.02 -3.35
C GLN A 220 0.16 -17.53 -3.80
N ASP A 221 -0.01 -17.43 -5.11
CA ASP A 221 -1.31 -17.17 -5.73
C ASP A 221 -1.44 -18.04 -6.98
N GLN A 222 -2.42 -18.95 -6.95
CA GLN A 222 -2.69 -19.85 -8.05
C GLN A 222 -3.87 -19.40 -8.91
N SER A 223 -4.51 -18.28 -8.56
CA SER A 223 -5.65 -17.74 -9.30
C SER A 223 -5.34 -17.64 -10.80
N PRO A 224 -6.29 -18.00 -11.68
CA PRO A 224 -6.15 -17.74 -13.10
C PRO A 224 -6.19 -16.23 -13.34
N PHE A 225 -5.62 -15.79 -14.46
CA PHE A 225 -5.88 -14.44 -14.94
C PHE A 225 -7.36 -14.32 -15.29
N ASP A 226 -7.97 -13.23 -14.84
CA ASP A 226 -9.37 -12.96 -15.09
C ASP A 226 -9.46 -11.77 -16.05
N SER A 227 -10.17 -11.96 -17.17
CA SER A 227 -10.39 -10.93 -18.19
C SER A 227 -11.79 -10.32 -18.14
N LYS A 228 -12.68 -10.80 -17.28
CA LYS A 228 -14.05 -10.28 -17.11
C LYS A 228 -14.09 -8.76 -16.91
N GLY A 229 -15.01 -8.12 -17.61
CA GLY A 229 -15.30 -6.70 -17.49
C GLY A 229 -15.74 -6.33 -16.08
N ILE A 230 -15.23 -5.22 -15.58
CA ILE A 230 -15.55 -4.69 -14.25
C ILE A 230 -16.24 -3.33 -14.32
N ARG A 231 -16.97 -3.01 -13.26
CA ARG A 231 -17.45 -1.66 -12.99
C ARG A 231 -16.47 -0.92 -12.09
N VAL A 232 -16.27 0.36 -12.35
CA VAL A 232 -15.56 1.29 -11.45
C VAL A 232 -16.45 2.47 -11.08
N ILE A 233 -16.09 3.19 -10.03
CA ILE A 233 -16.72 4.46 -9.65
C ILE A 233 -15.68 5.57 -9.53
N THR A 234 -16.12 6.81 -9.48
CA THR A 234 -15.28 7.95 -9.07
C THR A 234 -15.21 8.00 -7.55
N SER A 235 -14.00 8.09 -6.99
CA SER A 235 -13.84 8.08 -5.53
C SER A 235 -14.18 9.43 -4.91
N SER A 236 -14.92 9.45 -3.80
CA SER A 236 -15.07 10.65 -2.96
C SER A 236 -13.92 10.80 -1.95
N ILE A 237 -13.15 9.73 -1.72
CA ILE A 237 -11.95 9.75 -0.89
C ILE A 237 -10.85 10.50 -1.66
N PRO A 238 -10.21 11.52 -1.07
CA PRO A 238 -9.18 12.28 -1.77
C PRO A 238 -7.93 11.43 -2.03
N ILE A 239 -7.30 11.64 -3.19
CA ILE A 239 -5.97 11.10 -3.49
C ILE A 239 -4.92 11.69 -2.54
N LYS A 240 -3.83 10.95 -2.35
CA LYS A 240 -2.64 11.48 -1.68
C LYS A 240 -2.06 12.66 -2.49
N PRO A 241 -1.46 13.67 -1.82
CA PRO A 241 -0.69 14.69 -2.53
C PRO A 241 0.40 14.05 -3.41
N PRO A 242 0.78 14.67 -4.55
CA PRO A 242 1.66 14.07 -5.56
C PRO A 242 2.98 13.50 -5.01
N GLN A 243 3.59 14.16 -4.02
CA GLN A 243 4.81 13.70 -3.36
C GLN A 243 4.65 12.30 -2.73
N PHE A 244 3.47 12.00 -2.18
CA PHE A 244 3.17 10.70 -1.58
C PHE A 244 2.54 9.73 -2.58
N ALA A 245 1.82 10.22 -3.60
CA ALA A 245 1.20 9.37 -4.62
C ALA A 245 2.24 8.73 -5.55
N THR A 246 3.26 9.50 -5.96
CA THR A 246 4.34 9.04 -6.85
C THR A 246 5.34 8.09 -6.17
N MET A 247 5.28 7.97 -4.84
CA MET A 247 6.10 7.10 -4.01
C MET A 247 5.32 5.86 -3.59
N LYS A 248 5.86 4.65 -3.81
CA LYS A 248 5.19 3.42 -3.36
C LYS A 248 5.43 3.17 -1.87
N ASN A 249 4.62 3.81 -1.03
CA ASN A 249 4.76 3.84 0.44
C ASN A 249 3.67 3.06 1.18
N VAL A 250 3.86 2.82 2.48
CA VAL A 250 2.91 2.03 3.28
C VAL A 250 1.70 2.81 3.82
N ASN A 251 1.57 4.12 3.55
CA ASN A 251 0.46 4.94 4.02
C ASN A 251 -0.79 4.67 3.15
N TYR A 252 -1.39 3.49 3.33
CA TYR A 252 -2.42 2.93 2.46
C TYR A 252 -3.85 3.18 2.94
N LEU A 253 -4.07 3.93 4.03
CA LEU A 253 -5.41 4.24 4.52
C LEU A 253 -6.31 4.86 3.43
N PRO A 254 -5.88 5.87 2.63
CA PRO A 254 -6.69 6.36 1.52
C PRO A 254 -7.04 5.26 0.50
N ASN A 255 -6.08 4.40 0.15
CA ASN A 255 -6.28 3.27 -0.77
C ASN A 255 -7.32 2.28 -0.24
N VAL A 256 -7.28 1.99 1.06
CA VAL A 256 -8.26 1.11 1.73
C VAL A 256 -9.64 1.74 1.72
N LEU A 257 -9.78 3.00 2.12
CA LEU A 257 -11.07 3.70 2.14
C LEU A 257 -11.69 3.79 0.75
N SER A 258 -10.90 4.12 -0.27
CA SER A 258 -11.34 4.15 -1.67
C SER A 258 -11.76 2.77 -2.18
N LYS A 259 -11.07 1.70 -1.75
CA LYS A 259 -11.47 0.33 -2.09
C LYS A 259 -12.79 -0.07 -1.40
N MET A 260 -12.96 0.29 -0.12
CA MET A 260 -14.20 0.04 0.63
C MET A 260 -15.38 0.77 -0.01
N GLU A 261 -15.21 2.04 -0.38
CA GLU A 261 -16.21 2.83 -1.09
C GLU A 261 -16.65 2.14 -2.40
N ALA A 262 -15.71 1.58 -3.17
CA ALA A 262 -16.04 0.81 -4.36
C ALA A 262 -16.87 -0.44 -4.04
N ASP A 263 -16.47 -1.20 -3.02
CA ASP A 263 -17.18 -2.42 -2.61
C ASP A 263 -18.62 -2.12 -2.14
N GLU A 264 -18.80 -1.06 -1.35
CA GLU A 264 -20.11 -0.59 -0.87
C GLU A 264 -21.04 -0.20 -2.02
N ASN A 265 -20.48 0.30 -3.12
CA ASN A 265 -21.20 0.65 -4.33
C ASN A 265 -21.26 -0.49 -5.37
N GLY A 266 -20.83 -1.70 -5.03
CA GLY A 266 -20.86 -2.85 -5.95
C GLY A 266 -19.92 -2.71 -7.15
N ALA A 267 -18.85 -1.94 -7.01
CA ALA A 267 -17.82 -1.71 -8.01
C ALA A 267 -16.49 -2.40 -7.63
N TYR A 268 -15.65 -2.67 -8.63
CA TYR A 268 -14.37 -3.33 -8.42
C TYR A 268 -13.32 -2.39 -7.83
N ALA A 269 -13.31 -1.13 -8.26
CA ALA A 269 -12.38 -0.10 -7.79
C ALA A 269 -13.02 1.27 -7.90
N ALA A 270 -12.54 2.20 -7.07
CA ALA A 270 -12.83 3.62 -7.21
C ALA A 270 -11.61 4.31 -7.85
N ILE A 271 -11.87 5.24 -8.76
CA ILE A 271 -10.87 5.98 -9.53
C ILE A 271 -10.72 7.35 -8.90
N TRP A 272 -9.49 7.69 -8.54
CA TRP A 272 -9.17 9.02 -8.05
C TRP A 272 -9.06 10.04 -9.16
N LEU A 273 -9.33 11.28 -8.78
CA LEU A 273 -8.96 12.47 -9.53
C LEU A 273 -7.82 13.18 -8.80
N ASP A 274 -6.98 13.87 -9.54
CA ASP A 274 -5.97 14.75 -8.98
C ASP A 274 -6.58 16.07 -8.46
N SER A 275 -5.75 16.95 -7.91
CA SER A 275 -6.20 18.24 -7.37
C SER A 275 -6.79 19.19 -8.42
N ASP A 276 -6.49 18.96 -9.69
CA ASP A 276 -6.95 19.77 -10.82
C ASP A 276 -8.19 19.14 -11.50
N GLY A 277 -8.68 18.01 -10.98
CA GLY A 277 -9.87 17.31 -11.46
C GLY A 277 -9.61 16.36 -12.64
N PHE A 278 -8.35 16.12 -13.01
CA PHE A 278 -8.02 15.13 -14.03
C PHE A 278 -8.00 13.72 -13.44
N VAL A 279 -8.21 12.73 -14.32
CA VAL A 279 -8.17 11.33 -13.93
C VAL A 279 -6.76 10.95 -13.46
N ALA A 280 -6.67 10.37 -12.27
CA ALA A 280 -5.43 9.90 -11.67
C ALA A 280 -5.28 8.37 -11.80
N GLU A 281 -5.48 7.62 -10.72
CA GLU A 281 -5.33 6.17 -10.66
C GLU A 281 -6.35 5.52 -9.72
N GLY A 282 -6.44 4.19 -9.71
CA GLY A 282 -7.18 3.43 -8.70
C GLY A 282 -6.33 3.14 -7.44
N PRO A 283 -6.89 2.49 -6.42
CA PRO A 283 -6.24 2.28 -5.12
C PRO A 283 -4.96 1.43 -5.18
N ASN A 284 -4.69 0.71 -6.26
CA ASN A 284 -3.48 -0.08 -6.43
C ASN A 284 -3.14 -0.36 -7.90
N MET A 285 -3.71 0.42 -8.82
CA MET A 285 -3.67 0.19 -10.27
C MET A 285 -3.71 1.52 -11.01
N ASN A 286 -2.94 1.65 -12.08
CA ASN A 286 -3.10 2.77 -13.02
C ASN A 286 -4.35 2.55 -13.89
N VAL A 287 -4.79 3.58 -14.59
CA VAL A 287 -5.87 3.51 -15.59
C VAL A 287 -5.32 3.82 -16.98
N ALA A 288 -5.97 3.28 -18.01
CA ALA A 288 -5.73 3.67 -19.40
C ALA A 288 -7.03 3.63 -20.21
N PHE A 289 -7.04 4.37 -21.31
CA PHE A 289 -8.20 4.58 -22.17
C PHE A 289 -7.82 4.35 -23.62
N VAL A 290 -8.76 3.89 -24.42
CA VAL A 290 -8.65 3.86 -25.88
C VAL A 290 -9.70 4.78 -26.46
N THR A 291 -9.28 5.79 -27.22
CA THR A 291 -10.20 6.74 -27.84
C THR A 291 -10.81 6.18 -29.13
N LYS A 292 -11.85 6.85 -29.64
CA LYS A 292 -12.47 6.58 -30.95
C LYS A 292 -11.49 6.69 -32.12
N GLN A 293 -10.42 7.47 -31.94
CA GLN A 293 -9.32 7.62 -32.90
C GLN A 293 -8.24 6.53 -32.74
N LYS A 294 -8.51 5.49 -31.94
CA LYS A 294 -7.59 4.39 -31.62
C LYS A 294 -6.30 4.86 -30.94
N GLU A 295 -6.37 5.90 -30.11
CA GLU A 295 -5.23 6.34 -29.30
C GLU A 295 -5.30 5.67 -27.94
N LEU A 296 -4.20 5.03 -27.50
CA LEU A 296 -4.06 4.55 -26.12
C LEU A 296 -3.54 5.71 -25.26
N ILE A 297 -4.31 6.10 -24.26
CA ILE A 297 -4.01 7.23 -23.40
C ILE A 297 -3.90 6.77 -21.94
N MET A 298 -2.84 7.21 -21.28
CA MET A 298 -2.61 7.00 -19.85
C MET A 298 -2.38 8.34 -19.16
N PRO A 299 -2.94 8.57 -17.96
CA PRO A 299 -2.62 9.76 -17.18
C PRO A 299 -1.12 9.93 -16.90
N SER A 300 -0.68 11.19 -16.73
CA SER A 300 0.74 11.49 -16.44
C SER A 300 1.18 10.90 -15.10
N PHE A 301 2.42 10.43 -15.03
CA PHE A 301 3.02 9.88 -13.81
C PHE A 301 3.47 10.95 -12.79
N ASP A 302 3.18 12.22 -13.05
CA ASP A 302 3.55 13.32 -12.14
C ASP A 302 2.67 13.34 -10.87
N TYR A 303 1.44 12.81 -10.95
CA TYR A 303 0.45 12.83 -9.86
C TYR A 303 0.10 11.43 -9.34
N ILE A 304 0.62 10.38 -9.98
CA ILE A 304 0.26 8.98 -9.69
C ILE A 304 1.49 8.10 -9.62
N LEU A 305 1.32 6.86 -9.14
CA LEU A 305 2.43 5.93 -9.10
C LEU A 305 2.91 5.60 -10.52
N SER A 306 4.23 5.72 -10.73
CA SER A 306 4.87 5.24 -11.94
C SER A 306 4.91 3.70 -11.98
N GLY A 307 3.79 3.11 -12.39
CA GLY A 307 3.54 1.66 -12.44
C GLY A 307 4.52 0.92 -13.34
N CYS A 308 5.23 -0.10 -12.84
CA CYS A 308 6.06 -0.97 -13.69
C CYS A 308 5.22 -1.66 -14.76
N THR A 309 4.11 -2.31 -14.35
CA THR A 309 3.16 -2.94 -15.29
C THR A 309 2.59 -1.93 -16.29
N ALA A 310 2.25 -0.71 -15.86
CA ALA A 310 1.76 0.35 -16.74
C ALA A 310 2.81 0.75 -17.80
N LYS A 311 4.06 1.01 -17.39
CA LYS A 311 5.18 1.28 -18.29
C LYS A 311 5.44 0.12 -19.26
N ARG A 312 5.32 -1.12 -18.78
CA ARG A 312 5.52 -2.30 -19.59
C ARG A 312 4.41 -2.48 -20.62
N VAL A 313 3.16 -2.25 -20.23
CA VAL A 313 2.00 -2.21 -21.14
C VAL A 313 2.17 -1.13 -22.21
N LEU A 314 2.61 0.09 -21.87
CA LEU A 314 2.91 1.12 -22.87
C LEU A 314 4.01 0.67 -23.85
N THR A 315 5.02 -0.04 -23.36
CA THR A 315 6.09 -0.61 -24.22
C THR A 315 5.53 -1.68 -25.16
N LEU A 316 4.67 -2.57 -24.67
CA LEU A 316 4.08 -3.66 -25.44
C LEU A 316 3.00 -3.15 -26.42
N ALA A 317 2.32 -2.06 -26.09
CA ALA A 317 1.32 -1.43 -26.96
C ALA A 317 1.91 -0.95 -28.30
N ALA A 318 3.22 -0.73 -28.40
CA ALA A 318 3.89 -0.42 -29.66
C ALA A 318 3.72 -1.53 -30.71
N GLU A 319 3.51 -2.79 -30.27
CA GLU A 319 3.13 -3.90 -31.16
C GLU A 319 1.78 -3.63 -31.83
N LEU A 320 0.79 -3.23 -31.06
CA LEU A 320 -0.56 -2.95 -31.56
C LEU A 320 -0.59 -1.73 -32.48
N VAL A 321 0.31 -0.76 -32.27
CA VAL A 321 0.52 0.36 -33.21
C VAL A 321 1.08 -0.17 -34.53
N ARG A 322 2.11 -1.03 -34.50
CA ARG A 322 2.70 -1.63 -35.70
C ARG A 322 1.71 -2.49 -36.48
N GLU A 323 0.81 -3.18 -35.79
CA GLU A 323 -0.27 -3.98 -36.39
C GLU A 323 -1.45 -3.13 -36.90
N GLY A 324 -1.45 -1.81 -36.69
CA GLY A 324 -2.55 -0.93 -37.07
C GLY A 324 -3.82 -1.08 -36.22
N LYS A 325 -3.72 -1.76 -35.08
CA LYS A 325 -4.81 -1.89 -34.08
C LYS A 325 -4.92 -0.62 -33.24
N LEU A 326 -3.80 0.05 -32.98
CA LEU A 326 -3.72 1.39 -32.39
C LEU A 326 -3.11 2.38 -33.38
N GLY A 327 -3.48 3.65 -33.28
CA GLY A 327 -2.87 4.73 -34.04
C GLY A 327 -1.68 5.34 -33.31
N GLU A 328 -1.84 5.64 -32.02
CA GLU A 328 -0.82 6.34 -31.21
C GLU A 328 -0.91 5.93 -29.73
N ILE A 329 0.17 6.18 -28.98
CA ILE A 329 0.25 6.01 -27.53
C ILE A 329 0.61 7.36 -26.92
N LYS A 330 -0.20 7.85 -25.97
CA LYS A 330 -0.02 9.15 -25.31
C LYS A 330 0.00 9.01 -23.79
N VAL A 331 0.88 9.77 -23.16
CA VAL A 331 0.87 9.99 -21.70
C VAL A 331 0.55 11.46 -21.48
N ARG A 332 -0.66 11.75 -20.99
CA ARG A 332 -1.15 13.12 -20.76
C ARG A 332 -2.33 13.12 -19.80
N ASN A 333 -2.71 14.29 -19.32
CA ASN A 333 -3.93 14.45 -18.54
C ASN A 333 -5.17 14.06 -19.37
N VAL A 334 -6.14 13.47 -18.68
CA VAL A 334 -7.42 13.00 -19.22
C VAL A 334 -8.50 13.56 -18.30
N THR A 335 -9.54 14.20 -18.85
CA THR A 335 -10.69 14.64 -18.04
C THR A 335 -11.62 13.46 -17.77
N VAL A 336 -12.49 13.58 -16.77
CA VAL A 336 -13.47 12.53 -16.48
C VAL A 336 -14.41 12.31 -17.66
N GLU A 337 -14.85 13.39 -18.30
CA GLU A 337 -15.71 13.35 -19.49
C GLU A 337 -15.04 12.60 -20.64
N GLU A 338 -13.78 12.94 -20.94
CA GLU A 338 -13.01 12.25 -21.97
C GLU A 338 -12.84 10.76 -21.65
N GLY A 339 -12.50 10.42 -20.41
CA GLY A 339 -12.33 9.03 -19.99
C GLY A 339 -13.63 8.22 -20.06
N LYS A 340 -14.77 8.83 -19.76
CA LYS A 340 -16.10 8.21 -19.87
C LYS A 340 -16.61 8.08 -21.30
N GLU A 341 -16.14 8.93 -22.22
CA GLU A 341 -16.46 8.88 -23.65
C GLU A 341 -15.56 7.92 -24.46
N ALA A 342 -14.54 7.33 -23.84
CA ALA A 342 -13.60 6.39 -24.45
C ALA A 342 -14.30 5.13 -25.00
N ASP A 343 -13.72 4.53 -26.05
CA ASP A 343 -14.18 3.25 -26.62
C ASP A 343 -13.78 2.08 -25.73
N GLU A 344 -12.65 2.17 -25.02
CA GLU A 344 -12.25 1.21 -24.00
C GLU A 344 -11.63 1.92 -22.78
N MET A 345 -11.81 1.33 -21.60
CA MET A 345 -11.11 1.70 -20.37
C MET A 345 -10.55 0.43 -19.73
N MET A 346 -9.41 0.53 -19.05
CA MET A 346 -8.79 -0.60 -18.37
C MET A 346 -8.02 -0.18 -17.12
N LEU A 347 -7.97 -1.09 -16.14
CA LEU A 347 -7.07 -0.98 -14.99
C LEU A 347 -5.80 -1.77 -15.25
N ILE A 348 -4.65 -1.23 -14.82
CA ILE A 348 -3.34 -1.82 -15.06
C ILE A 348 -2.53 -1.89 -13.75
N GLY A 349 -2.07 -3.08 -13.38
CA GLY A 349 -1.25 -3.24 -12.17
C GLY A 349 -0.78 -4.67 -11.93
N SER A 350 0.28 -4.86 -11.13
CA SER A 350 0.94 -6.17 -10.98
C SER A 350 0.04 -7.30 -10.48
N GLY A 351 -1.05 -6.98 -9.77
CA GLY A 351 -2.02 -7.97 -9.30
C GLY A 351 -3.15 -8.30 -10.28
N VAL A 352 -3.46 -7.41 -11.21
CA VAL A 352 -4.57 -7.57 -12.18
C VAL A 352 -4.10 -7.69 -13.63
N LEU A 353 -2.83 -7.37 -13.88
CA LEU A 353 -2.23 -7.14 -15.18
C LEU A 353 -2.96 -6.06 -15.97
N VAL A 354 -3.88 -6.43 -16.85
CA VAL A 354 -4.76 -5.54 -17.61
C VAL A 354 -6.19 -6.04 -17.43
N ARG A 355 -7.07 -5.18 -16.91
CA ARG A 355 -8.45 -5.54 -16.55
C ARG A 355 -9.44 -4.60 -17.25
N PRO A 356 -10.26 -5.09 -18.20
CA PRO A 356 -11.22 -4.23 -18.92
C PRO A 356 -12.27 -3.63 -17.98
N VAL A 357 -12.57 -2.35 -18.16
CA VAL A 357 -13.64 -1.62 -17.47
C VAL A 357 -14.78 -1.42 -18.45
N VAL A 358 -15.98 -1.89 -18.09
CA VAL A 358 -17.18 -1.82 -18.96
C VAL A 358 -18.16 -0.74 -18.51
N GLN A 359 -18.01 -0.22 -17.30
CA GLN A 359 -18.86 0.82 -16.74
C GLN A 359 -18.06 1.67 -15.75
N TRP A 360 -18.20 2.99 -15.84
CA TRP A 360 -17.70 3.96 -14.88
C TRP A 360 -18.86 4.80 -14.35
N ASP A 361 -19.12 4.71 -13.04
CA ASP A 361 -20.28 5.30 -12.38
C ASP A 361 -21.57 4.72 -12.97
N GLU A 362 -22.44 5.55 -13.53
CA GLU A 362 -23.66 5.17 -14.26
C GLU A 362 -23.41 5.03 -15.77
N GLN A 363 -22.24 5.41 -16.28
CA GLN A 363 -21.95 5.45 -17.72
C GLN A 363 -21.29 4.16 -18.21
N VAL A 364 -21.89 3.56 -19.24
CA VAL A 364 -21.31 2.42 -19.95
C VAL A 364 -20.13 2.90 -20.78
N ILE A 365 -19.00 2.20 -20.69
CA ILE A 365 -17.81 2.46 -21.50
C ILE A 365 -17.94 1.71 -22.83
N GLY A 366 -17.70 2.40 -23.94
CA GLY A 366 -17.83 1.84 -25.29
C GLY A 366 -19.18 1.18 -25.51
N ASN A 367 -19.19 -0.13 -25.70
CA ASN A 367 -20.40 -0.95 -25.91
C ASN A 367 -20.78 -1.83 -24.71
N GLY A 368 -20.15 -1.61 -23.54
CA GLY A 368 -20.38 -2.38 -22.32
C GLY A 368 -19.80 -3.79 -22.32
N LYS A 369 -18.87 -4.09 -23.23
CA LYS A 369 -18.15 -5.37 -23.32
C LYS A 369 -16.65 -5.17 -23.15
N GLU A 370 -15.94 -6.25 -22.85
CA GLU A 370 -14.49 -6.25 -22.77
C GLU A 370 -13.87 -5.80 -24.10
N GLY A 371 -13.08 -4.73 -24.04
CA GLY A 371 -12.49 -4.11 -25.22
C GLY A 371 -11.37 -4.96 -25.87
N PRO A 372 -11.32 -5.06 -27.21
CA PRO A 372 -10.32 -5.87 -27.91
C PRO A 372 -8.88 -5.41 -27.69
N VAL A 373 -8.62 -4.10 -27.51
CA VAL A 373 -7.26 -3.61 -27.20
C VAL A 373 -6.87 -4.02 -25.79
N ALA A 374 -7.74 -3.85 -24.79
CA ALA A 374 -7.49 -4.27 -23.42
C ALA A 374 -7.17 -5.77 -23.33
N LEU A 375 -7.93 -6.62 -24.04
CA LEU A 375 -7.68 -8.06 -24.12
C LEU A 375 -6.36 -8.38 -24.84
N SER A 376 -6.03 -7.66 -25.91
CA SER A 376 -4.75 -7.83 -26.61
C SER A 376 -3.56 -7.47 -25.72
N LEU A 377 -3.65 -6.37 -24.97
CA LEU A 377 -2.63 -5.96 -24.02
C LEU A 377 -2.48 -6.94 -22.86
N LEU A 378 -3.59 -7.50 -22.35
CA LEU A 378 -3.57 -8.58 -21.36
C LEU A 378 -2.82 -9.81 -21.89
N ASN A 379 -3.09 -10.22 -23.12
CA ASN A 379 -2.40 -11.37 -23.72
C ASN A 379 -0.90 -11.08 -23.91
N LEU A 380 -0.55 -9.89 -24.40
CA LEU A 380 0.85 -9.49 -24.60
C LEU A 380 1.63 -9.48 -23.28
N ILE A 381 1.08 -8.93 -22.20
CA ILE A 381 1.78 -8.91 -20.90
C ILE A 381 1.89 -10.32 -20.31
N ILE A 382 0.88 -11.18 -20.45
CA ILE A 382 0.94 -12.58 -20.02
C ILE A 382 2.02 -13.35 -20.79
N GLU A 383 2.08 -13.16 -22.11
CA GLU A 383 3.12 -13.76 -22.95
C GLU A 383 4.50 -13.24 -22.52
N ASP A 384 4.66 -11.93 -22.34
CA ASP A 384 5.93 -11.34 -21.92
C ASP A 384 6.40 -11.85 -20.54
N MET A 385 5.49 -12.14 -19.62
CA MET A 385 5.83 -12.77 -18.33
C MET A 385 6.31 -14.22 -18.48
N LYS A 386 5.83 -14.95 -19.50
CA LYS A 386 6.12 -16.38 -19.74
C LYS A 386 7.29 -16.62 -20.68
N SER A 387 7.49 -15.76 -21.67
CA SER A 387 8.45 -15.93 -22.77
C SER A 387 9.19 -14.64 -23.13
N GLY A 388 8.97 -13.56 -22.38
CA GLY A 388 9.68 -12.30 -22.60
C GLY A 388 11.21 -12.42 -22.42
N PRO A 389 11.96 -11.40 -22.86
CA PRO A 389 13.42 -11.46 -22.87
C PRO A 389 14.02 -11.52 -21.46
N PRO A 390 15.26 -12.01 -21.29
CA PRO A 390 15.91 -12.14 -19.98
C PRO A 390 15.94 -10.84 -19.15
N LYS A 391 15.94 -9.68 -19.80
CA LYS A 391 15.93 -8.35 -19.15
C LYS A 391 14.66 -8.05 -18.33
N VAL A 392 13.56 -8.77 -18.56
CA VAL A 392 12.30 -8.64 -17.80
C VAL A 392 11.96 -9.90 -17.01
N ARG A 393 12.78 -10.95 -17.10
CA ARG A 393 12.55 -12.24 -16.42
C ARG A 393 13.83 -12.69 -15.74
N VAL A 394 13.89 -12.48 -14.42
CA VAL A 394 15.03 -12.91 -13.62
C VAL A 394 14.79 -14.36 -13.16
N PRO A 395 15.63 -15.33 -13.59
CA PRO A 395 15.47 -16.71 -13.17
C PRO A 395 15.78 -16.87 -11.68
N VAL A 396 14.99 -17.70 -10.99
CA VAL A 396 15.24 -18.05 -9.60
C VAL A 396 15.94 -19.42 -9.52
N PRO A 397 17.07 -19.54 -8.81
CA PRO A 397 17.79 -20.81 -8.63
C PRO A 397 17.13 -21.60 -7.49
N TYR A 398 16.19 -22.47 -7.82
CA TYR A 398 15.40 -23.24 -6.84
C TYR A 398 16.05 -24.53 -6.36
#